data_AF-A0A9P7Q443-F1
#
_entry.id   AF-A0A9P7Q443-F1
#
_cell.length_a   1.000
_cell.length_b   1.000
_cell.length_c   1.000
_cell.angle_alpha   90.00
_cell.angle_beta   90.00
_cell.angle_gamma   90.00
#
_symmetry.space_group_name_H-M   'P 1'
#
loop_
_entity.id
_entity.type
_entity.pdbx_description
1 polymer ?
#
loop_
_entity_poly.entity_id
_entity_poly.type
_entity_poly.pdbx_seq_one_letter_code
_entity_poly.pdbx_strand_id
1 'polypeptide(L)'
;MKRLMDNGSNVKDNVAFTIGNAAGVTLKAVLEASQINKVFFDVRNDSNALFHHFQVSLQGVQDLQLMELATRRKNRRLVASLARAIKEDSPITFVEKLKWEQHKKWTKTLFDPKKGGRFEVFNERPFRDGILECCVVDVALLNFARALRRL
;
A
#
# COMPACT_ATOMS: atom_id res chain seq x y z
N MET A 1 -11.45 1.59 8.64
CA MET A 1 -10.14 2.27 8.84
C MET A 1 -10.21 3.41 9.84
N LYS A 2 -11.23 4.29 9.83
CA LYS A 2 -11.35 5.43 10.78
C LYS A 2 -11.60 5.09 12.27
N ARG A 3 -11.48 3.82 12.69
CA ARG A 3 -11.90 3.39 14.05
C ARG A 3 -10.86 2.55 14.81
N LEU A 4 -9.65 2.43 14.28
CA LEU A 4 -8.57 1.64 14.89
C LEU A 4 -7.45 2.48 15.50
N MET A 5 -7.55 3.81 15.44
CA MET A 5 -6.45 4.70 15.80
C MET A 5 -6.73 5.61 17.00
N ASP A 6 -7.87 5.45 17.68
CA ASP A 6 -8.31 6.43 18.69
C ASP A 6 -8.08 6.05 20.16
N ASN A 7 -7.39 4.95 20.48
CA ASN A 7 -7.12 4.59 21.88
C ASN A 7 -5.64 4.26 22.12
N GLY A 8 -4.85 5.26 22.51
CA GLY A 8 -3.52 5.04 23.12
C GLY A 8 -2.53 6.20 23.02
N SER A 9 -2.58 7.11 23.98
CA SER A 9 -1.52 8.02 24.46
C SER A 9 -0.08 7.91 23.86
N ASN A 10 0.19 8.71 22.82
CA ASN A 10 1.13 9.84 22.74
C ASN A 10 2.64 9.72 23.13
N VAL A 11 3.29 8.55 23.11
CA VAL A 11 4.78 8.50 23.23
C VAL A 11 5.48 7.54 22.26
N LYS A 12 4.83 6.46 21.78
CA LYS A 12 5.49 5.45 20.92
C LYS A 12 5.38 5.71 19.41
N ASP A 13 4.47 6.56 18.97
CA ASP A 13 4.20 6.75 17.53
C ASP A 13 5.27 7.58 16.82
N ASN A 14 5.96 8.47 17.54
CA ASN A 14 6.91 9.41 16.93
C ASN A 14 8.28 8.79 16.58
N VAL A 15 8.63 7.63 17.15
CA VAL A 15 9.93 6.99 16.89
C VAL A 15 9.95 6.08 15.67
N ALA A 16 8.79 5.57 15.24
CA ALA A 16 8.70 4.58 14.17
C ALA A 16 9.36 5.02 12.85
N PHE A 17 9.30 6.32 12.55
CA PHE A 17 9.84 6.89 11.32
C PHE A 17 11.14 7.70 11.52
N THR A 18 11.54 7.94 12.77
CA THR A 18 12.66 8.86 13.09
C THR A 18 13.91 8.13 13.58
N ILE A 19 13.84 6.82 13.85
CA ILE A 19 15.03 6.00 14.11
C ILE A 19 15.85 5.89 12.83
N GLY A 20 17.11 6.34 12.90
CA GLY A 20 18.06 6.25 11.81
C GLY A 20 18.76 4.89 11.76
N ASN A 21 19.20 4.49 10.57
CA ASN A 21 20.17 3.40 10.42
C ASN A 21 21.58 3.85 10.88
N ALA A 22 22.60 3.00 10.68
CA ALA A 22 23.99 3.32 11.03
C ALA A 22 24.54 4.59 10.34
N ALA A 23 23.95 5.01 9.23
CA ALA A 23 24.30 6.24 8.50
C ALA A 23 23.40 7.44 8.88
N GLY A 24 22.53 7.31 9.88
CA GLY A 24 21.60 8.35 10.31
C GLY A 24 20.40 8.55 9.39
N VAL A 25 20.20 7.70 8.38
CA VAL A 25 19.07 7.80 7.45
C VAL A 25 17.82 7.22 8.10
N THR A 26 16.79 8.04 8.23
CA THR A 26 15.50 7.65 8.82
C THR A 26 14.48 7.29 7.74
N LEU A 27 13.47 6.50 8.08
CA LEU A 27 12.38 6.20 7.14
C LEU A 27 11.60 7.48 6.77
N LYS A 28 11.44 8.42 7.72
CA LYS A 28 10.89 9.75 7.44
C LYS A 28 11.66 10.47 6.34
N ALA A 29 12.99 10.56 6.47
CA ALA A 29 13.83 11.20 5.45
C ALA A 29 13.67 10.54 4.08
N VAL A 30 13.57 9.21 4.03
CA VAL A 30 13.31 8.49 2.78
C VAL A 30 11.93 8.83 2.22
N LEU A 31 10.87 8.85 3.03
CA LEU A 31 9.50 9.14 2.59
C LEU A 31 9.31 10.59 2.13
N GLU A 32 10.01 11.55 2.74
CA GLU A 32 9.94 12.99 2.40
C GLU A 32 10.93 13.43 1.30
N ALA A 33 11.81 12.53 0.85
CA ALA A 33 12.75 12.79 -0.24
C ALA A 33 12.09 12.80 -1.63
N SER A 34 12.02 13.94 -2.32
CA SER A 34 11.43 14.04 -3.67
C SER A 34 12.23 13.28 -4.74
N GLN A 35 13.54 13.12 -4.55
CA GLN A 35 14.43 12.37 -5.44
C GLN A 35 14.26 10.85 -5.35
N ILE A 36 13.60 10.34 -4.30
CA ILE A 36 13.32 8.92 -4.14
C ILE A 36 11.88 8.67 -4.58
N ASN A 37 11.70 7.99 -5.71
CA ASN A 37 10.39 7.62 -6.21
C ASN A 37 9.74 6.53 -5.34
N LYS A 38 8.54 6.79 -4.82
CA LYS A 38 7.71 5.79 -4.11
C LYS A 38 6.48 5.45 -4.92
N VAL A 39 6.31 4.17 -5.20
CA VAL A 39 5.16 3.68 -5.96
C VAL A 39 4.05 3.33 -5.00
N PHE A 40 2.87 3.92 -5.22
CA PHE A 40 1.65 3.62 -4.49
C PHE A 40 0.54 3.27 -5.48
N PHE A 41 -0.50 2.59 -5.01
CA PHE A 41 -1.77 2.51 -5.72
C PHE A 41 -2.83 3.12 -4.82
N ASP A 42 -3.40 4.27 -5.22
CA ASP A 42 -4.39 4.99 -4.42
C ASP A 42 -3.82 5.49 -3.07
N VAL A 43 -2.85 6.41 -3.14
CA VAL A 43 -2.06 6.88 -1.97
C VAL A 43 -2.84 7.71 -0.94
N ARG A 44 -4.09 8.09 -1.22
CA ARG A 44 -4.82 9.13 -0.49
C ARG A 44 -4.92 8.86 1.01
N ASN A 45 -5.36 7.65 1.38
CA ASN A 45 -5.52 7.28 2.78
C ASN A 45 -4.17 7.10 3.48
N ASP A 46 -3.18 6.55 2.77
CA ASP A 46 -1.84 6.33 3.33
C ASP A 46 -1.14 7.67 3.59
N SER A 47 -1.20 8.61 2.65
CA SER A 47 -0.68 9.96 2.80
C SER A 47 -1.36 10.70 3.96
N ASN A 48 -2.69 10.63 4.06
CA ASN A 48 -3.43 11.23 5.17
C ASN A 48 -3.00 10.64 6.52
N ALA A 49 -2.86 9.31 6.60
CA ALA A 49 -2.43 8.64 7.83
C ALA A 49 -1.00 9.01 8.21
N LEU A 50 -0.07 8.99 7.24
CA LEU A 50 1.34 9.36 7.42
C LEU A 50 1.48 10.80 7.93
N PHE A 51 0.71 11.73 7.36
CA PHE A 51 0.78 13.12 7.77
C PHE A 51 0.16 13.34 9.16
N HIS A 52 -1.08 12.90 9.36
CA HIS A 52 -1.79 13.23 10.60
C HIS A 52 -1.31 12.46 11.83
N HIS A 53 -0.89 11.19 11.67
CA HIS A 53 -0.41 10.39 12.80
C HIS A 53 1.08 10.56 13.05
N PHE A 54 1.88 10.81 12.01
CA PHE A 54 3.36 10.74 12.10
C PHE A 54 4.08 11.99 11.60
N GLN A 55 3.36 13.03 11.16
CA GLN A 55 3.93 14.26 10.62
C GLN A 55 4.93 14.00 9.47
N VAL A 56 4.64 13.00 8.64
CA VAL A 56 5.43 12.65 7.44
C VAL A 56 4.76 13.28 6.22
N SER A 57 5.47 14.19 5.55
CA SER A 57 5.00 14.84 4.31
C SER A 57 5.52 14.09 3.09
N LEU A 58 4.73 13.13 2.60
CA LEU A 58 5.15 12.23 1.53
C LEU A 58 5.51 13.00 0.23
N GLN A 59 6.70 12.75 -0.31
CA GLN A 59 7.21 13.33 -1.55
C GLN A 59 7.66 12.25 -2.54
N GLY A 60 7.81 12.60 -3.82
CA GLY A 60 8.29 11.67 -4.84
C GLY A 60 7.30 10.53 -5.14
N VAL A 61 5.99 10.77 -5.00
CA VAL A 61 4.97 9.74 -5.18
C VAL A 61 4.69 9.49 -6.67
N GLN A 62 4.66 8.21 -7.04
CA GLN A 62 4.13 7.71 -8.31
C GLN A 62 2.87 6.90 -8.02
N ASP A 63 1.70 7.51 -8.19
CA ASP A 63 0.41 6.83 -7.96
C ASP A 63 -0.03 6.09 -9.22
N LEU A 64 0.04 4.76 -9.18
CA LEU A 64 -0.31 3.88 -10.28
C LEU A 64 -1.79 3.97 -10.68
N GLN A 65 -2.69 4.31 -9.76
CA GLN A 65 -4.10 4.48 -10.09
C GLN A 65 -4.30 5.70 -11.00
N LEU A 66 -3.57 6.78 -10.75
CA LEU A 66 -3.62 7.98 -11.58
C LEU A 66 -2.88 7.79 -12.90
N MET A 67 -1.75 7.09 -12.89
CA MET A 67 -1.01 6.75 -14.11
C MET A 67 -1.83 5.81 -15.03
N GLU A 68 -2.54 4.83 -14.46
CA GLU A 68 -3.49 3.99 -15.19
C GLU A 68 -4.60 4.85 -15.81
N LEU A 69 -5.21 5.75 -15.03
CA LEU A 69 -6.26 6.62 -15.52
C LEU A 69 -5.79 7.51 -16.68
N ALA A 70 -4.59 8.07 -16.58
CA ALA A 70 -4.00 8.96 -17.58
C ALA A 70 -3.69 8.23 -18.91
N THR A 71 -3.22 6.99 -18.83
CA THR A 71 -2.81 6.19 -20.00
C THR A 71 -3.94 5.37 -20.62
N ARG A 72 -4.98 5.02 -19.85
CA ARG A 72 -6.10 4.19 -20.31
C ARG A 72 -6.81 4.84 -21.50
N ARG A 73 -7.05 4.07 -22.57
CA ARG A 73 -7.80 4.51 -23.76
C ARG A 73 -9.32 4.48 -23.59
N LYS A 74 -9.81 3.66 -22.66
CA LYS A 74 -11.24 3.53 -22.32
C LYS A 74 -11.72 4.73 -21.48
N ASN A 75 -13.02 4.75 -21.17
CA ASN A 75 -13.67 5.74 -20.31
C ASN A 75 -12.83 6.11 -19.07
N ARG A 76 -12.61 7.40 -18.82
CA ARG A 76 -11.83 7.97 -17.70
C ARG A 76 -12.66 8.65 -16.61
N ARG A 77 -13.97 8.41 -16.57
CA ARG A 77 -14.87 8.99 -15.54
C ARG A 77 -14.59 8.45 -14.12
N LEU A 78 -14.06 7.22 -14.02
CA LEU A 78 -13.81 6.54 -12.75
C LEU A 78 -12.38 5.97 -12.71
N VAL A 79 -11.75 6.02 -11.56
CA VAL A 79 -10.47 5.36 -11.30
C VAL A 79 -10.63 3.82 -11.28
N ALA A 80 -9.59 3.08 -11.68
CA ALA A 80 -9.59 1.63 -11.57
C ALA A 80 -9.32 1.16 -10.13
N SER A 81 -9.88 0.01 -9.76
CA SER A 81 -9.42 -0.73 -8.58
C SER A 81 -8.11 -1.44 -8.89
N LEU A 82 -7.32 -1.74 -7.86
CA LEU A 82 -6.06 -2.48 -8.02
C LEU A 82 -6.27 -3.83 -8.72
N ALA A 83 -7.36 -4.55 -8.39
CA ALA A 83 -7.70 -5.80 -9.04
C ALA A 83 -7.96 -5.64 -10.54
N ARG A 84 -8.67 -4.55 -10.93
CA ARG A 84 -8.92 -4.25 -12.33
C ARG A 84 -7.64 -3.88 -13.07
N ALA A 85 -6.80 -3.02 -12.48
CA ALA A 85 -5.52 -2.63 -13.06
C ALA A 85 -4.58 -3.84 -13.24
N ILE A 86 -4.51 -4.75 -12.26
CA ILE A 86 -3.73 -5.99 -12.41
C ILE A 86 -4.31 -6.86 -13.54
N LYS A 87 -5.63 -7.00 -13.60
CA LYS A 87 -6.28 -7.81 -14.61
C LYS A 87 -5.99 -7.29 -16.03
N GLU A 88 -6.13 -5.99 -16.23
CA GLU A 88 -6.04 -5.35 -17.55
C GLU A 88 -4.59 -5.02 -17.97
N ASP A 89 -3.74 -4.56 -17.03
CA ASP A 89 -2.47 -3.90 -17.36
C ASP A 89 -1.21 -4.63 -16.83
N SER A 90 -1.36 -5.60 -15.93
CA SER A 90 -0.21 -6.36 -15.42
C SER A 90 0.32 -7.37 -16.44
N PRO A 91 1.65 -7.49 -16.61
CA PRO A 91 2.31 -8.42 -17.55
C PRO A 91 2.33 -9.87 -17.03
N ILE A 92 1.86 -10.13 -15.81
CA ILE A 92 1.81 -11.49 -15.26
C ILE A 92 0.78 -12.36 -15.99
N THR A 93 1.00 -13.67 -15.98
CA THR A 93 0.15 -14.65 -16.66
C THR A 93 -1.25 -14.75 -16.05
N PHE A 94 -2.19 -15.32 -16.80
CA PHE A 94 -3.55 -15.60 -16.30
C PHE A 94 -3.54 -16.45 -15.02
N VAL A 95 -2.66 -17.46 -14.94
CA VAL A 95 -2.53 -18.33 -13.78
C VAL A 95 -2.05 -17.55 -12.55
N GLU A 96 -1.09 -16.65 -12.73
CA GLU A 96 -0.61 -15.77 -11.65
C GLU A 96 -1.68 -14.78 -11.20
N LYS A 97 -2.46 -14.21 -12.12
CA LYS A 97 -3.62 -13.36 -11.79
C LYS A 97 -4.63 -14.13 -10.94
N LEU A 98 -4.95 -15.37 -11.32
CA LEU A 98 -5.89 -16.20 -10.58
C LEU A 98 -5.38 -16.53 -9.17
N LYS A 99 -4.09 -16.88 -9.03
CA LYS A 99 -3.45 -17.10 -7.72
C LYS A 99 -3.51 -15.85 -6.85
N TRP A 100 -3.20 -14.68 -7.42
CA TRP A 100 -3.29 -13.41 -6.70
C TRP A 100 -4.72 -13.10 -6.23
N GLU A 101 -5.73 -13.28 -7.09
CA GLU A 101 -7.12 -13.05 -6.73
C GLU A 101 -7.59 -14.00 -5.61
N GLN A 102 -7.22 -15.28 -5.69
CA GLN A 102 -7.52 -16.28 -4.65
C GLN A 102 -6.86 -15.91 -3.33
N HIS A 103 -5.57 -15.58 -3.34
CA HIS A 103 -4.84 -15.16 -2.15
C HIS A 103 -5.49 -13.91 -1.54
N LYS A 104 -5.78 -12.88 -2.34
CA LYS A 104 -6.41 -11.65 -1.86
C LYS A 104 -7.81 -11.88 -1.30
N LYS A 105 -8.57 -12.83 -1.85
CA LYS A 105 -9.88 -13.21 -1.31
C LYS A 105 -9.73 -13.88 0.05
N TRP A 106 -8.77 -14.79 0.17
CA TRP A 106 -8.44 -15.48 1.42
C TRP A 106 -7.91 -14.50 2.48
N THR A 107 -6.94 -13.64 2.18
CA THR A 107 -6.40 -12.75 3.21
C THR A 107 -7.45 -11.76 3.73
N LYS A 108 -8.38 -11.32 2.88
CA LYS A 108 -9.51 -10.51 3.36
C LYS A 108 -10.32 -11.23 4.44
N THR A 109 -10.44 -12.56 4.45
CA THR A 109 -11.14 -13.26 5.54
C THR A 109 -10.37 -13.22 6.86
N LEU A 110 -9.07 -12.92 6.84
CA LEU A 110 -8.26 -12.82 8.05
C LEU A 110 -8.46 -11.48 8.77
N PHE A 111 -8.67 -10.39 8.03
CA PHE A 111 -8.72 -9.04 8.61
C PHE A 111 -10.02 -8.25 8.40
N ASP A 112 -10.88 -8.62 7.44
CA ASP A 112 -12.14 -7.91 7.18
C ASP A 112 -13.25 -8.42 8.12
N PRO A 113 -13.79 -7.58 9.03
CA PRO A 113 -14.87 -8.00 9.93
C PRO A 113 -16.12 -8.49 9.22
N LYS A 114 -16.39 -7.99 8.01
CA LYS A 114 -17.53 -8.46 7.20
C LYS A 114 -17.35 -9.90 6.70
N LYS A 115 -16.16 -10.46 6.84
CA LYS A 115 -15.78 -11.81 6.40
C LYS A 115 -15.31 -12.70 7.55
N GLY A 116 -15.59 -12.30 8.80
CA GLY A 116 -15.18 -13.03 10.00
C GLY A 116 -13.76 -12.72 10.49
N GLY A 117 -13.06 -11.77 9.86
CA GLY A 117 -11.74 -11.32 10.29
C GLY A 117 -11.79 -10.23 11.36
N ARG A 118 -10.63 -9.74 11.76
CA ARG A 118 -10.49 -8.59 12.67
C ARG A 118 -9.31 -7.73 12.26
N PHE A 119 -9.45 -6.41 12.29
CA PHE A 119 -8.34 -5.55 11.87
C PHE A 119 -7.18 -5.57 12.87
N GLU A 120 -7.45 -5.93 14.11
CA GLU A 120 -6.48 -6.05 15.20
C GLU A 120 -5.42 -7.13 14.91
N VAL A 121 -5.65 -8.00 13.93
CA VAL A 121 -4.67 -8.99 13.48
C VAL A 121 -3.34 -8.36 13.02
N PHE A 122 -3.36 -7.10 12.57
CA PHE A 122 -2.15 -6.34 12.22
C PHE A 122 -1.32 -5.91 13.45
N ASN A 123 -1.92 -5.93 14.64
CA ASN A 123 -1.26 -5.58 15.90
C ASN A 123 -0.68 -6.81 16.63
N GLU A 124 -1.03 -8.02 16.21
CA GLU A 124 -0.57 -9.26 16.84
C GLU A 124 0.93 -9.47 16.66
N ARG A 125 1.58 -10.02 17.69
CA ARG A 125 2.98 -10.43 17.67
C ARG A 125 3.12 -11.84 18.29
N PRO A 126 3.85 -12.78 17.65
CA PRO A 126 4.50 -12.65 16.34
C PRO A 126 3.48 -12.39 15.22
N PHE A 127 3.94 -11.74 14.16
CA PHE A 127 3.07 -11.37 13.05
C PHE A 127 2.61 -12.64 12.33
N ARG A 128 1.30 -12.83 12.16
CA ARG A 128 0.74 -14.05 11.58
C ARG A 128 1.22 -14.23 10.13
N ASP A 129 1.72 -15.42 9.78
CA ASP A 129 2.30 -15.71 8.46
C ASP A 129 1.36 -15.32 7.30
N GLY A 130 0.08 -15.66 7.40
CA GLY A 130 -0.91 -15.30 6.38
C GLY A 130 -1.09 -13.79 6.15
N ILE A 131 -0.87 -12.97 7.18
CA ILE A 131 -0.89 -11.50 7.04
C ILE A 131 0.43 -11.01 6.45
N LEU A 132 1.57 -11.60 6.85
CA LEU A 132 2.88 -11.29 6.28
C LEU A 132 2.88 -11.52 4.76
N GLU A 133 2.41 -12.69 4.33
CA GLU A 133 2.30 -13.05 2.91
C GLU A 133 1.45 -12.04 2.14
N CYS A 134 0.34 -11.57 2.72
CA CYS A 134 -0.48 -10.56 2.09
C CYS A 134 0.26 -9.25 1.85
N CYS A 135 1.03 -8.79 2.83
CA CYS A 135 1.83 -7.57 2.70
C CYS A 135 2.84 -7.70 1.55
N VAL A 136 3.49 -8.87 1.45
CA VAL A 136 4.42 -9.16 0.34
C VAL A 136 3.69 -9.15 -1.00
N VAL A 137 2.56 -9.85 -1.10
CA VAL A 137 1.80 -10.00 -2.34
C VAL A 137 1.23 -8.67 -2.84
N ASP A 138 0.74 -7.81 -1.93
CA ASP A 138 0.19 -6.50 -2.29
C ASP A 138 1.27 -5.56 -2.85
N VAL A 139 2.49 -5.60 -2.32
CA VAL A 139 3.60 -4.75 -2.79
C VAL A 139 4.32 -5.33 -4.00
N ALA A 140 4.46 -6.66 -4.09
CA ALA A 140 5.16 -7.32 -5.20
C ALA A 140 4.56 -6.97 -6.56
N LEU A 141 3.24 -6.79 -6.62
CA LEU A 141 2.56 -6.40 -7.84
C LEU A 141 2.68 -4.91 -8.16
N LEU A 142 2.97 -4.01 -7.23
CA LEU A 142 3.16 -2.59 -7.58
C LEU A 142 4.31 -2.36 -8.58
N ASN A 143 5.20 -3.33 -8.74
CA ASN A 143 6.30 -3.27 -9.71
C ASN A 143 5.89 -3.50 -11.18
N PHE A 144 4.64 -3.87 -11.50
CA PHE A 144 4.22 -4.08 -12.90
C PHE A 144 4.20 -2.80 -13.74
N ALA A 145 4.24 -1.62 -13.10
CA ALA A 145 4.14 -0.33 -13.76
C ALA A 145 5.37 0.09 -14.60
N ARG A 146 6.29 -0.82 -14.93
CA ARG A 146 7.39 -0.52 -15.88
C ARG A 146 6.85 -0.06 -17.25
N ALA A 147 5.64 -0.48 -17.63
CA ALA A 147 4.97 -0.02 -18.84
C ALA A 147 4.42 1.42 -18.77
N LEU A 148 4.13 1.93 -17.56
CA LEU A 148 3.53 3.26 -17.35
C LEU A 148 4.56 4.37 -17.06
N ARG A 149 5.79 4.01 -16.67
CA ARG A 149 6.91 4.95 -16.40
C ARG A 149 7.54 5.56 -17.67
N ARG A 150 6.94 5.37 -18.85
CA ARG A 150 7.40 5.97 -20.12
C ARG A 150 6.70 7.30 -20.44
N LEU A 151 5.82 7.77 -19.57
CA LEU A 151 5.37 9.16 -19.53
C LEU A 151 6.33 9.98 -18.67
#